data_AF-A0A7X8B0Z8-F1
#
_entry.id   AF-A0A7X8B0Z8-F1
#
_cell.length_a   1.000
_cell.length_b   1.000
_cell.length_c   1.000
_cell.angle_alpha   90.00
_cell.angle_beta   90.00
_cell.angle_gamma   90.00
#
_symmetry.space_group_name_H-M   'P 1'
#
loop_
_entity.id
_entity.type
_entity.pdbx_description
1 polymer ?
#
loop_
_entity_poly.entity_id
_entity_poly.type
_entity_poly.pdbx_seq_one_letter_code
_entity_poly.pdbx_strand_id
1 'polypeptide(L)'
;MRKYETFFILDPDLSDEANAAVDEKLKTVVSSNGGTLLSYASWGKKKLAYPVKKRIRGHYVLMEYAGGPKLVAELERNMRLDERLLKFITVKLEERFDPEKEEARRGAAQAAAETEEVTPEKESFPVVEQEEEQLSAMDEDVDASEEEDES
;
A
#
# COMPACT_ATOMS: atom_id res chain seq x y z
N MET A 1 2.63 -15.09 24.48
CA MET A 1 3.46 -14.95 23.26
C MET A 1 3.76 -13.47 23.08
N ARG A 2 4.71 -13.05 22.23
CA ARG A 2 4.92 -11.62 21.93
C ARG A 2 4.44 -11.32 20.52
N LYS A 3 3.90 -10.12 20.29
CA LYS A 3 3.52 -9.66 18.95
C LYS A 3 4.67 -8.92 18.31
N TYR A 4 5.02 -9.33 17.10
CA TYR A 4 6.04 -8.70 16.29
C TYR A 4 5.47 -8.31 14.94
N GLU A 5 6.09 -7.29 14.37
CA GLU A 5 5.86 -6.85 13.01
C GLU A 5 7.21 -6.79 12.32
N THR A 6 7.31 -7.40 11.14
CA THR A 6 8.47 -7.25 10.28
C THR A 6 8.04 -6.60 8.99
N PHE A 7 8.69 -5.49 8.70
CA PHE A 7 8.59 -4.78 7.45
C PHE A 7 9.83 -5.06 6.62
N PHE A 8 9.65 -5.43 5.36
CA PHE A 8 10.78 -5.72 4.48
C PHE A 8 10.54 -5.27 3.04
N ILE A 9 11.65 -5.08 2.34
CA ILE A 9 11.71 -4.57 0.97
C ILE A 9 12.43 -5.61 0.12
N LEU A 10 11.76 -6.10 -0.91
CA LEU A 10 12.32 -7.02 -1.91
C LEU A 10 12.86 -6.23 -3.12
N ASP A 11 13.79 -6.85 -3.86
CA ASP A 11 14.31 -6.30 -5.11
C ASP A 11 13.14 -6.12 -6.12
N PRO A 12 12.99 -4.93 -6.73
CA PRO A 12 11.89 -4.64 -7.65
C PRO A 12 11.93 -5.45 -8.96
N ASP A 13 13.09 -6.02 -9.31
CA ASP A 13 13.30 -6.77 -10.56
C ASP A 13 12.93 -8.25 -10.45
N LEU A 14 12.51 -8.70 -9.25
CA LEU A 14 12.01 -10.06 -9.06
C LEU A 14 10.68 -10.27 -9.81
N SER A 15 10.53 -11.47 -10.36
CA SER A 15 9.23 -11.92 -10.90
C SER A 15 8.24 -12.17 -9.75
N ASP A 16 6.95 -12.20 -10.09
CA ASP A 16 5.91 -12.42 -9.10
C ASP A 16 6.01 -13.83 -8.48
N GLU A 17 6.45 -14.84 -9.24
CA GLU A 17 6.73 -16.17 -8.70
C GLU A 17 7.90 -16.15 -7.71
N ALA A 18 8.95 -15.40 -8.02
CA ALA A 18 10.10 -15.27 -7.14
C ALA A 18 9.74 -14.53 -5.83
N ASN A 19 8.87 -13.53 -5.90
CA ASN A 19 8.32 -12.84 -4.72
C ASN A 19 7.50 -13.82 -3.87
N ALA A 20 6.56 -14.55 -4.48
CA ALA A 20 5.76 -15.55 -3.78
C ALA A 20 6.63 -16.63 -3.11
N ALA A 21 7.71 -17.07 -3.76
CA ALA A 21 8.64 -18.05 -3.18
C ALA A 21 9.39 -17.51 -1.94
N VAL A 22 9.75 -16.21 -1.93
CA VAL A 22 10.31 -15.59 -0.72
C VAL A 22 9.27 -15.55 0.38
N ASP A 23 8.05 -15.15 0.04
CA ASP A 23 6.94 -15.01 0.99
C ASP A 23 6.59 -16.35 1.65
N GLU A 24 6.47 -17.42 0.87
CA GLU A 24 6.24 -18.77 1.36
C GLU A 24 7.38 -19.28 2.24
N LYS A 25 8.63 -19.01 1.85
CA LYS A 25 9.81 -19.36 2.66
C LYS A 25 9.75 -18.68 4.02
N LEU A 26 9.44 -17.38 4.07
CA LEU A 26 9.34 -16.64 5.33
C LEU A 26 8.16 -17.13 6.19
N LYS A 27 7.00 -17.36 5.58
CA LYS A 27 5.83 -17.96 6.26
C LYS A 27 6.17 -19.34 6.85
N THR A 28 6.89 -20.16 6.10
CA THR A 28 7.33 -21.48 6.56
C THR A 28 8.27 -21.36 7.76
N VAL A 29 9.25 -20.45 7.71
CA VAL A 29 10.15 -20.19 8.85
C VAL A 29 9.35 -19.76 10.09
N VAL A 30 8.29 -18.97 9.93
CA VAL A 30 7.43 -18.57 11.04
C VAL A 30 6.71 -19.79 11.64
N SER A 31 6.05 -20.58 10.80
CA SER A 31 5.29 -21.77 11.23
C SER A 31 6.18 -22.86 11.84
N SER A 32 7.35 -23.14 11.25
CA SER A 32 8.27 -24.18 11.73
C SER A 32 8.88 -23.88 13.11
N ASN A 33 8.95 -22.61 13.48
CA ASN A 33 9.51 -22.18 14.77
C ASN A 33 8.41 -21.89 15.82
N GLY A 34 7.19 -22.38 15.59
CA GLY A 34 6.07 -22.26 16.53
C GLY A 34 5.50 -20.84 16.64
N GLY A 35 5.66 -20.03 15.58
CA GLY A 35 5.00 -18.74 15.44
C GLY A 35 3.63 -18.85 14.78
N THR A 36 2.75 -17.91 15.09
CA THR A 36 1.45 -17.76 14.44
C THR A 36 1.48 -16.54 13.55
N LEU A 37 1.20 -16.71 12.25
CA LEU A 37 1.04 -15.58 11.34
C LEU A 37 -0.30 -14.89 11.62
N LEU A 38 -0.27 -13.59 11.88
CA LEU A 38 -1.47 -12.79 12.14
C LEU A 38 -1.91 -12.08 10.87
N SER A 39 -1.02 -11.27 10.28
CA SER A 39 -1.31 -10.47 9.10
C SER A 39 -0.22 -10.64 8.07
N TYR A 40 -0.60 -10.54 6.81
CA TYR A 40 0.34 -10.45 5.71
C TYR A 40 -0.22 -9.48 4.67
N ALA A 41 0.46 -8.37 4.47
CA ALA A 41 0.05 -7.33 3.54
C ALA A 41 1.19 -7.00 2.57
N SER A 42 0.97 -7.28 1.29
CA SER A 42 1.85 -6.84 0.21
C SER A 42 1.38 -5.48 -0.30
N TRP A 43 2.27 -4.49 -0.29
CA TRP A 43 1.97 -3.12 -0.73
C TRP A 43 2.39 -2.85 -2.17
N GLY A 44 2.96 -3.86 -2.85
CA GLY A 44 3.44 -3.73 -4.22
C GLY A 44 4.74 -2.91 -4.34
N LYS A 45 5.06 -2.54 -5.58
CA LYS A 45 6.28 -1.79 -5.92
C LYS A 45 6.09 -0.29 -5.65
N LYS A 46 6.90 0.29 -4.77
CA LYS A 46 6.91 1.74 -4.47
C LYS A 46 8.30 2.34 -4.66
N LYS A 47 8.36 3.66 -4.86
CA LYS A 47 9.62 4.42 -4.99
C LYS A 47 10.24 4.62 -3.60
N LEU A 48 11.54 4.32 -3.48
CA LEU A 48 12.32 4.56 -2.27
C LEU A 48 12.71 6.05 -2.20
N ALA A 49 12.84 6.59 -0.98
CA ALA A 49 13.29 7.97 -0.78
C ALA A 49 14.74 8.19 -1.25
N TYR A 50 15.57 7.15 -1.13
CA TYR A 50 16.96 7.13 -1.59
C TYR A 50 17.32 5.74 -2.14
N PRO A 51 18.38 5.62 -2.98
CA PRO A 51 18.75 4.33 -3.54
C PRO A 51 19.27 3.35 -2.48
N VAL A 52 18.72 2.14 -2.44
CA VAL A 52 19.18 1.04 -1.58
C VAL A 52 19.75 -0.06 -2.47
N LYS A 53 21.02 -0.45 -2.27
CA LYS A 53 21.74 -1.38 -3.16
C LYS A 53 21.62 -1.02 -4.65
N LYS A 54 21.69 0.28 -5.00
CA LYS A 54 21.52 0.84 -6.35
C LYS A 54 20.09 0.72 -6.94
N ARG A 55 19.09 0.34 -6.15
CA ARG A 55 17.67 0.30 -6.56
C ARG A 55 16.94 1.55 -6.10
N ILE A 56 16.09 2.13 -6.96
CA ILE A 56 15.26 3.32 -6.67
C ILE A 56 13.82 2.93 -6.31
N ARG A 57 13.41 1.70 -6.62
CA ARG A 57 12.12 1.13 -6.27
C ARG A 57 12.32 -0.13 -5.43
N GLY A 58 11.29 -0.55 -4.72
CA GLY A 58 11.28 -1.79 -3.96
C GLY A 58 9.87 -2.31 -3.79
N HIS A 59 9.73 -3.63 -3.66
CA HIS A 59 8.45 -4.25 -3.34
C HIS A 59 8.29 -4.35 -1.83
N TYR A 60 7.27 -3.69 -1.31
CA TYR A 60 7.08 -3.52 0.13
C TYR A 60 6.13 -4.57 0.69
N VAL A 61 6.53 -5.16 1.80
CA VAL A 61 5.74 -6.18 2.48
C VAL A 61 5.76 -5.94 3.98
N LEU A 62 4.57 -6.03 4.57
CA LEU A 62 4.34 -6.02 6.01
C LEU A 62 3.87 -7.41 6.46
N MET A 63 4.52 -7.95 7.48
CA MET A 63 4.20 -9.24 8.06
C MET A 63 4.06 -9.11 9.58
N GLU A 64 2.89 -9.44 10.10
CA GLU A 64 2.63 -9.47 11.54
C GLU A 64 2.53 -10.92 12.01
N TYR A 65 3.20 -11.22 13.11
CA TYR A 65 3.21 -12.57 13.68
C TYR A 65 3.37 -12.54 15.20
N ALA A 66 2.85 -13.57 15.84
CA ALA A 66 3.03 -13.81 17.25
C ALA A 66 4.02 -14.97 17.47
N GLY A 67 4.91 -14.84 18.45
CA GLY A 67 5.83 -15.93 18.77
C GLY A 67 6.85 -15.62 19.87
N GLY A 68 7.85 -16.49 19.97
CA GLY A 68 8.97 -16.33 20.90
C GLY A 68 10.13 -15.49 20.34
N PRO A 69 11.12 -15.08 21.17
CA PRO A 69 12.29 -14.35 20.69
C PRO A 69 13.21 -15.18 19.78
N LYS A 70 13.25 -16.51 19.93
CA LYS A 70 14.03 -17.41 19.06
C LYS A 70 13.53 -17.39 17.61
N LEU A 71 12.22 -17.31 17.41
CA LEU A 71 11.57 -17.15 16.11
C LEU A 71 12.13 -15.94 15.35
N VAL A 72 12.22 -14.79 16.03
CA VAL A 72 12.72 -13.54 15.44
C VAL A 72 14.18 -13.69 15.02
N ALA A 73 15.01 -14.31 15.85
CA ALA A 73 16.42 -14.53 15.53
C ALA A 73 16.60 -15.40 14.28
N GLU A 74 15.83 -16.50 14.16
CA GLU A 74 15.89 -17.36 12.97
C GLU A 74 15.30 -16.69 11.73
N LEU A 75 14.22 -15.91 11.88
CA LEU A 75 13.64 -15.15 10.77
C LEU A 75 14.64 -14.11 10.24
N GLU A 76 15.24 -13.31 11.12
CA GLU A 76 16.26 -12.32 10.72
C GLU A 76 17.48 -12.98 10.10
N ARG A 77 17.90 -14.14 10.60
CA ARG A 77 19.00 -14.90 10.00
C ARG A 77 18.67 -15.29 8.55
N ASN A 78 17.48 -15.84 8.31
CA ASN A 78 17.03 -16.18 6.95
C ASN A 78 16.95 -14.94 6.06
N MET A 79 16.44 -13.82 6.58
CA MET A 79 16.34 -12.56 5.83
C MET A 79 17.70 -11.95 5.49
N ARG A 80 18.71 -12.10 6.35
CA ARG A 80 20.09 -11.63 6.09
C ARG A 80 20.81 -12.47 5.04
N LEU A 81 20.50 -13.77 4.97
CA LEU A 81 21.09 -14.70 4.00
C LEU A 81 20.47 -14.57 2.61
N ASP A 82 19.27 -14.04 2.50
CA ASP A 82 18.57 -13.90 1.22
C ASP A 82 18.92 -12.58 0.54
N GLU A 83 19.71 -12.64 -0.54
CA GLU A 83 20.17 -11.44 -1.26
C GLU A 83 19.03 -10.67 -1.92
N ARG A 84 17.90 -11.33 -2.17
CA ARG A 84 16.67 -10.76 -2.74
C ARG A 84 16.02 -9.72 -1.82
N LEU A 85 16.34 -9.74 -0.53
CA LEU A 85 15.92 -8.73 0.44
C LEU A 85 16.89 -7.53 0.42
N LEU A 86 16.35 -6.34 0.16
CA LEU A 86 17.12 -5.10 0.19
C LEU A 86 17.32 -4.61 1.63
N LYS A 87 16.24 -4.61 2.43
CA LYS A 87 16.19 -4.08 3.79
C LYS A 87 15.05 -4.74 4.55
N PHE A 88 15.21 -4.94 5.85
CA PHE A 88 14.14 -5.34 6.75
C PHE A 88 14.26 -4.61 8.09
N ILE A 89 13.15 -4.48 8.80
CA ILE A 89 13.05 -3.95 10.16
C ILE A 89 12.05 -4.82 10.90
N THR A 90 12.45 -5.34 12.06
CA THR A 90 11.56 -6.04 12.97
C THR A 90 11.29 -5.16 14.18
N VAL A 91 10.01 -4.99 14.52
CA VAL A 91 9.54 -4.22 15.66
C VAL A 91 8.75 -5.14 16.59
N LYS A 92 9.03 -5.04 17.90
CA LYS A 92 8.22 -5.68 18.92
C LYS A 92 7.06 -4.74 19.27
N LEU A 93 5.84 -5.15 18.95
CA LEU A 93 4.64 -4.36 19.22
C LEU A 93 4.18 -4.54 20.67
N GLU A 94 4.06 -5.79 21.13
CA GLU A 94 3.48 -6.09 22.45
C GLU A 94 4.26 -7.20 23.18
N GLU A 95 4.48 -6.97 24.49
CA GLU A 95 5.19 -7.91 25.38
C GLU A 95 4.34 -9.15 25.71
N ARG A 96 3.02 -8.97 25.80
CA ARG A 96 2.04 -10.02 26.06
C ARG A 96 0.95 -9.96 25.00
N PHE A 97 0.94 -10.96 24.12
CA PHE A 97 -0.07 -11.17 23.11
C PHE A 97 -1.09 -12.20 23.59
N ASP A 98 -2.36 -11.78 23.64
CA ASP A 98 -3.53 -12.61 23.94
C ASP A 98 -4.39 -12.72 22.65
N PRO A 99 -4.54 -13.92 22.05
CA PRO A 99 -5.12 -14.09 20.72
C PRO A 99 -6.61 -13.66 20.63
N GLU A 100 -7.42 -13.93 21.65
CA GLU A 100 -8.85 -13.51 21.71
C GLU A 100 -9.03 -12.00 21.60
N LYS A 101 -8.13 -11.23 22.25
CA LYS A 101 -8.23 -9.77 22.28
C LYS A 101 -7.87 -9.16 20.92
N GLU A 102 -6.96 -9.80 20.19
CA GLU A 102 -6.58 -9.39 18.84
C GLU A 102 -7.69 -9.70 17.83
N GLU A 103 -8.34 -10.87 17.94
CA GLU A 103 -9.51 -11.21 17.12
C GLU A 103 -10.66 -10.23 17.34
N ALA A 104 -10.95 -9.87 18.60
CA ALA A 104 -11.94 -8.84 18.91
C ALA A 104 -11.56 -7.46 18.36
N ARG A 105 -10.28 -7.07 18.43
CA ARG A 105 -9.77 -5.81 17.89
C ARG A 105 -9.86 -5.77 16.37
N ARG A 106 -9.57 -6.88 15.68
CA ARG A 106 -9.74 -7.02 14.23
C ARG A 106 -11.19 -7.03 13.82
N GLY A 107 -12.07 -7.73 14.54
CA GLY A 107 -13.50 -7.71 14.28
C GLY A 107 -14.08 -6.31 14.41
N ALA A 108 -13.66 -5.54 15.41
CA ALA A 108 -14.04 -4.14 15.56
C ALA A 108 -13.49 -3.24 14.44
N ALA A 109 -12.25 -3.47 13.99
CA ALA A 109 -11.66 -2.72 12.87
C ALA A 109 -12.31 -3.06 11.51
N GLN A 110 -12.68 -4.32 11.29
CA GLN A 110 -13.42 -4.76 10.10
C GLN A 110 -14.85 -4.22 10.11
N ALA A 111 -15.54 -4.23 11.25
CA ALA A 111 -16.87 -3.64 11.37
C ALA A 111 -16.86 -2.11 11.16
N ALA A 112 -15.79 -1.41 11.56
CA ALA A 112 -15.62 0.02 11.28
C ALA A 112 -15.36 0.29 9.80
N ALA A 113 -14.55 -0.54 9.12
CA ALA A 113 -14.32 -0.43 7.67
C ALA A 113 -15.60 -0.73 6.86
N GLU A 114 -16.43 -1.67 7.32
CA GLU A 114 -17.72 -2.01 6.69
C GLU A 114 -18.80 -0.95 6.93
N THR A 115 -18.70 -0.18 8.02
CA THR A 115 -19.61 0.96 8.30
C THR A 115 -19.28 2.19 7.44
N GLU A 116 -18.05 2.30 6.92
CA GLU A 116 -17.63 3.44 6.08
C GLU A 116 -17.98 3.24 4.59
N GLU A 117 -18.20 1.99 4.14
CA GLU A 117 -18.62 1.69 2.75
C GLU A 117 -20.15 1.78 2.51
N VAL A 118 -20.96 2.05 3.54
CA VAL A 118 -22.44 2.21 3.40
C VAL A 118 -22.87 3.63 3.78
N THR A 119 -22.35 4.63 3.06
CA THR A 119 -23.07 5.89 2.85
C THR A 119 -23.35 6.03 1.37
N PRO A 120 -24.58 5.76 0.88
CA PRO A 120 -24.91 5.92 -0.52
C PRO A 120 -25.24 7.40 -0.76
N GLU A 121 -24.24 8.23 -1.06
CA GLU A 121 -24.50 9.57 -1.59
C GLU A 121 -24.70 9.48 -3.10
N LYS A 122 -25.90 9.04 -3.48
CA LYS A 122 -26.58 9.56 -4.67
C LYS A 122 -27.13 10.94 -4.30
N GLU A 123 -26.36 11.98 -4.53
CA GLU A 123 -26.86 13.31 -4.91
C GLU A 123 -26.03 13.74 -6.11
N SER A 124 -26.51 13.47 -7.32
CA SER A 124 -27.06 14.52 -8.19
C SER A 124 -26.20 15.77 -8.20
N PHE A 125 -25.17 15.79 -9.04
CA PHE A 125 -24.68 17.04 -9.59
C PHE A 125 -25.86 17.71 -10.33
N PRO A 126 -26.30 18.91 -9.95
CA PRO A 126 -27.20 19.66 -10.81
C PRO A 126 -26.42 20.01 -12.07
N VAL A 127 -27.00 19.62 -13.20
CA VAL A 127 -26.65 20.09 -14.54
C VAL A 127 -26.55 21.61 -14.51
N VAL A 128 -25.34 22.15 -14.64
CA VAL A 128 -25.13 23.53 -15.11
C VAL A 128 -25.01 23.45 -16.62
N GLU A 129 -26.16 23.23 -17.27
CA GLU A 129 -26.42 23.77 -18.60
C GLU A 129 -26.47 25.29 -18.42
N GLN A 130 -25.35 25.99 -18.66
CA GLN A 130 -25.25 27.42 -18.99
C GLN A 130 -23.78 27.85 -18.94
N GLU A 131 -22.91 27.30 -19.80
CA GLU A 131 -21.63 27.98 -20.12
C GLU A 131 -21.00 27.57 -21.47
N GLU A 132 -21.64 26.72 -22.28
CA GLU A 132 -21.16 26.41 -23.64
C GLU A 132 -21.68 27.36 -24.74
N GLU A 133 -22.55 28.32 -24.43
CA GLU A 133 -23.13 29.22 -25.45
C GLU A 133 -22.52 30.64 -25.47
N GLN A 134 -21.51 30.95 -24.65
CA GLN A 134 -20.88 32.28 -24.62
C GLN A 134 -19.42 32.33 -25.10
N LEU A 135 -18.80 31.20 -25.47
CA LEU A 135 -17.48 31.20 -26.13
C LEU A 135 -17.53 30.96 -27.65
N SER A 136 -18.70 30.70 -28.24
CA SER A 136 -18.86 30.51 -29.69
C SER A 136 -19.38 31.74 -30.44
N ALA A 137 -19.70 32.84 -29.76
CA ALA A 137 -20.31 34.04 -30.35
C ALA A 137 -19.40 35.28 -30.33
N MET A 138 -18.08 35.14 -30.10
CA MET A 138 -17.13 36.26 -30.08
C MET A 138 -16.01 36.18 -31.13
N ASP A 139 -16.13 35.28 -32.12
CA ASP A 139 -15.19 35.17 -33.25
C ASP A 139 -15.86 35.35 -34.63
N GLU A 140 -17.09 35.87 -34.70
CA GLU A 140 -17.80 36.08 -35.99
C GLU A 140 -18.29 37.52 -36.26
N ASP A 141 -17.80 38.53 -35.53
CA ASP A 141 -18.21 39.95 -35.73
C ASP A 141 -17.03 40.96 -35.72
N VAL A 142 -15.82 40.57 -36.14
CA VAL A 142 -14.68 41.51 -36.32
C VAL A 142 -14.10 41.50 -37.74
N ASP A 143 -14.88 41.13 -38.76
CA ASP A 143 -14.44 41.31 -40.16
C ASP A 143 -15.55 41.72 -41.14
N ALA A 144 -16.35 42.70 -40.74
CA ALA A 144 -17.14 43.48 -41.67
C ALA A 144 -17.36 44.91 -41.17
N SER A 145 -16.96 45.88 -41.98
CA SER A 145 -17.20 47.34 -41.88
C SER A 145 -16.22 48.19 -41.04
N GLU A 146 -14.98 48.35 -41.52
CA GLU A 146 -14.50 49.72 -41.73
C GLU A 146 -14.99 50.13 -43.13
N GLU A 147 -16.08 50.90 -43.14
CA GLU A 147 -16.60 51.57 -44.33
C GLU A 147 -15.58 52.57 -44.87
N GLU A 148 -15.61 52.67 -46.20
CA GLU A 148 -15.19 53.80 -47.01
C GLU A 148 -15.52 55.15 -46.32
N ASP A 149 -14.57 56.08 -46.24
CA ASP A 149 -14.76 57.40 -46.86
C ASP A 149 -13.48 58.26 -47.00
N GLU A 150 -13.29 58.71 -48.25
CA GLU A 150 -12.69 59.95 -48.77
C GLU A 150 -11.41 60.60 -48.18
N SER A 151 -10.35 60.68 -49.01
CA SER A 151 -9.95 61.89 -49.78
C SER A 151 -8.57 61.74 -50.45
#